data_AF-A0A916C192-F1
#
_entry.id   AF-A0A916C192-F1
#
_cell.length_a   1.000
_cell.length_b   1.000
_cell.length_c   1.000
_cell.angle_alpha   90.00
_cell.angle_beta   90.00
_cell.angle_gamma   90.00
#
_symmetry.space_group_name_H-M   'P 1'
#
loop_
_entity.id
_entity.type
_entity.pdbx_description
1 polymer ?
#
loop_
_entity_poly.entity_id
_entity_poly.type
_entity_poly.pdbx_seq_one_letter_code
_entity_poly.pdbx_strand_id
1 'polypeptide(L)'
;MPRAYQLCRLLLCHVARSQQVKVANSLNQDPTLDLPNPNVAAKFIVEVQPVKEVALVAEADLAYWQDRLKGARVFPYNQQGKAAIVISATDLRSLGRRTNEFTIGLVVCERPAADSPDAFYLVQAFNSSRLFAWIERIFFATPYSPGHICVDDRMPAQIQLADRAGTIFSVQMNTTATPTVSRDELWQGKIYLPRLTADSRKAQKYFVAKLGGRTDIYPYSPKNDTLQISARNGQPVFQWLLESKLVGKEWRVRSNAVHARSKSY
;
A
#
# COMPACT_ATOMS: atom_id res chain seq x y z
N MET A 1 31.72 2.18 14.27
CA MET A 1 30.33 1.85 13.84
C MET A 1 29.20 2.05 14.88
N PRO A 2 29.37 2.55 16.14
CA PRO A 2 28.23 2.69 17.08
C PRO A 2 27.42 4.00 16.95
N ARG A 3 27.90 5.03 16.24
CA ARG A 3 27.21 6.35 16.13
C ARG A 3 26.00 6.36 15.19
N ALA A 4 25.98 5.53 14.13
CA ALA A 4 24.82 5.40 13.25
C ALA A 4 23.63 4.69 13.94
N TYR A 5 23.93 3.80 14.89
CA TYR A 5 22.93 3.07 15.66
C TYR A 5 22.18 3.98 16.65
N GLN A 6 22.87 4.96 17.25
CA GLN A 6 22.25 5.95 18.13
C GLN A 6 21.41 6.99 17.37
N LEU A 7 21.80 7.39 16.16
CA LEU A 7 20.97 8.28 15.33
C LEU A 7 19.68 7.59 14.85
N CYS A 8 19.75 6.33 14.43
CA CYS A 8 18.55 5.54 14.10
C CYS A 8 17.64 5.37 15.33
N ARG A 9 18.19 5.13 16.52
CA ARG A 9 17.42 5.08 17.77
C ARG A 9 16.81 6.44 18.14
N LEU A 10 17.51 7.56 17.93
CA LEU A 10 16.97 8.89 18.25
C LEU A 10 15.87 9.32 17.27
N LEU A 11 15.96 8.95 15.99
CA LEU A 11 14.90 9.17 14.99
C LEU A 11 13.67 8.24 15.20
N LEU A 12 13.85 7.05 15.78
CA LEU A 12 12.77 6.10 16.08
C LEU A 12 12.21 6.20 17.52
N CYS A 13 12.94 6.78 18.48
CA CYS A 13 12.53 6.87 19.89
C CYS A 13 11.96 8.24 20.31
N HIS A 14 12.04 9.30 19.49
CA HIS A 14 11.40 10.60 19.81
C HIS A 14 9.96 10.75 19.28
N VAL A 15 9.38 9.71 18.68
CA VAL A 15 8.03 9.74 18.06
C VAL A 15 6.97 9.03 18.93
N ALA A 16 7.31 8.61 20.15
CA ALA A 16 6.36 7.96 21.06
C ALA A 16 6.04 8.82 22.29
N ARG A 17 5.39 9.99 22.11
CA ARG A 17 4.68 10.67 23.20
C ARG A 17 3.54 11.59 22.69
N SER A 18 2.35 11.34 23.24
CA SER A 18 1.08 12.10 23.13
C SER A 18 0.38 11.94 21.76
N GLN A 19 -0.93 11.68 21.63
CA GLN A 19 -2.11 11.82 22.50
C GLN A 19 -3.14 10.71 22.19
N GLN A 20 -3.94 10.34 23.18
CA GLN A 20 -5.13 9.49 23.01
C GLN A 20 -6.36 10.36 22.76
N VAL A 21 -7.19 10.02 21.77
CA VAL A 21 -8.60 10.45 21.70
C VAL A 21 -9.46 9.24 21.34
N LYS A 22 -10.46 8.96 22.19
CA LYS A 22 -11.52 7.97 21.99
C LYS A 22 -12.60 8.55 21.07
N VAL A 23 -13.08 7.80 20.09
CA VAL A 23 -14.39 8.04 19.46
C VAL A 23 -15.09 6.69 19.23
N ALA A 24 -16.39 6.66 19.57
CA ALA A 24 -17.27 5.50 19.56
C ALA A 24 -18.17 5.45 18.30
N ASN A 25 -18.67 4.24 18.03
CA ASN A 25 -19.43 3.75 16.87
C ASN A 25 -20.77 4.44 16.56
N SER A 26 -21.17 4.49 15.28
CA SER A 26 -22.19 3.58 14.66
C SER A 26 -22.74 4.16 13.34
N LEU A 27 -23.00 3.30 12.33
CA LEU A 27 -24.26 3.22 11.54
C LEU A 27 -24.12 2.35 10.26
N ASN A 28 -25.07 1.41 10.13
CA ASN A 28 -25.64 0.69 8.96
C ASN A 28 -24.81 0.48 7.67
N GLN A 29 -24.61 -0.80 7.31
CA GLN A 29 -23.89 -1.24 6.11
C GLN A 29 -24.79 -1.97 5.09
N ASP A 30 -24.57 -1.61 3.82
CA ASP A 30 -25.08 -2.17 2.56
C ASP A 30 -23.85 -2.72 1.79
N PRO A 31 -23.92 -3.81 1.01
CA PRO A 31 -22.75 -4.63 0.70
C PRO A 31 -21.96 -4.08 -0.50
N THR A 32 -20.87 -3.36 -0.23
CA THR A 32 -19.81 -3.05 -1.20
C THR A 32 -18.43 -3.15 -0.54
N LEU A 33 -17.74 -4.29 -0.77
CA LEU A 33 -16.37 -4.61 -0.30
C LEU A 33 -16.09 -4.12 1.14
N ASP A 34 -16.76 -4.74 2.10
CA ASP A 34 -16.34 -4.66 3.50
C ASP A 34 -14.94 -5.25 3.64
N LEU A 35 -13.98 -4.37 3.86
CA LEU A 35 -12.62 -4.75 4.20
C LEU A 35 -12.64 -5.43 5.58
N PRO A 36 -11.80 -6.46 5.80
CA PRO A 36 -11.80 -7.25 7.02
C PRO A 36 -11.63 -6.39 8.27
N ASN A 37 -12.33 -6.77 9.34
CA ASN A 37 -12.13 -6.25 10.68
C ASN A 37 -11.29 -7.25 11.51
N PRO A 38 -9.95 -7.13 11.56
CA PRO A 38 -9.15 -7.92 12.48
C PRO A 38 -9.03 -7.14 13.79
N ASN A 39 -9.72 -7.64 14.80
CA ASN A 39 -9.66 -7.24 16.21
C ASN A 39 -8.28 -7.57 16.84
N VAL A 40 -7.19 -7.14 16.19
CA VAL A 40 -5.84 -7.15 16.75
C VAL A 40 -5.65 -5.77 17.35
N ALA A 41 -5.61 -5.68 18.68
CA ALA A 41 -5.23 -4.47 19.40
C ALA A 41 -3.72 -4.20 19.21
N ALA A 42 -3.31 -3.91 17.98
CA ALA A 42 -1.95 -3.55 17.65
C ALA A 42 -1.68 -2.12 18.14
N LYS A 43 -0.60 -1.95 18.91
CA LYS A 43 -0.12 -0.62 19.25
C LYS A 43 0.55 0.00 18.01
N PHE A 44 -0.04 1.07 17.50
CA PHE A 44 0.59 1.90 16.47
C PHE A 44 1.73 2.70 17.09
N ILE A 45 2.91 2.57 16.50
CA ILE A 45 4.14 3.24 16.98
C ILE A 45 4.50 4.44 16.10
N VAL A 46 3.89 4.52 14.92
CA VAL A 46 3.98 5.64 13.98
C VAL A 46 2.56 5.96 13.54
N GLU A 47 2.20 7.22 13.62
CA GLU A 47 0.99 7.78 13.03
C GLU A 47 1.37 9.08 12.33
N VAL A 48 0.87 9.27 11.12
CA VAL A 48 1.16 10.44 10.27
C VAL A 48 -0.16 10.99 9.76
N GLN A 49 -0.31 12.30 9.92
CA GLN A 49 -1.42 13.10 9.39
C GLN A 49 -0.98 14.56 9.23
N PRO A 50 -1.48 15.30 8.22
CA PRO A 50 -2.33 14.79 7.14
C PRO A 50 -1.52 13.95 6.13
N VAL A 51 -2.18 12.99 5.49
CA VAL A 51 -1.65 12.22 4.35
C VAL A 51 -2.55 12.45 3.15
N LYS A 52 -1.97 12.78 2.00
CA LYS A 52 -2.67 12.69 0.73
C LYS A 52 -2.39 11.34 0.12
N GLU A 53 -3.41 10.70 -0.44
CA GLU A 53 -3.29 9.42 -1.11
C GLU A 53 -4.06 9.44 -2.42
N VAL A 54 -3.43 8.89 -3.45
CA VAL A 54 -4.10 8.43 -4.66
C VAL A 54 -3.80 6.95 -4.80
N ALA A 55 -4.84 6.14 -4.94
CA ALA A 55 -4.72 4.70 -5.15
C ALA A 55 -5.50 4.25 -6.38
N LEU A 56 -4.90 3.33 -7.13
CA LEU A 56 -5.56 2.55 -8.17
C LEU A 56 -5.81 1.14 -7.62
N VAL A 57 -7.09 0.77 -7.51
CA VAL A 57 -7.48 -0.63 -7.33
C VAL A 57 -7.56 -1.26 -8.72
N ALA A 58 -6.95 -2.43 -8.87
CA ALA A 58 -6.82 -3.13 -10.12
C ALA A 58 -7.05 -4.63 -9.95
N GLU A 59 -7.42 -5.28 -11.05
CA GLU A 59 -7.53 -6.72 -11.17
C GLU A 59 -6.35 -7.28 -11.96
N ALA A 60 -5.98 -8.53 -11.66
CA ALA A 60 -4.91 -9.25 -12.34
C ALA A 60 -5.24 -10.75 -12.44
N ASP A 61 -4.41 -11.47 -13.21
CA ASP A 61 -4.50 -12.92 -13.38
C ASP A 61 -4.27 -13.66 -12.06
N LEU A 62 -5.31 -14.37 -11.58
CA LEU A 62 -5.27 -15.06 -10.30
C LEU A 62 -4.23 -16.19 -10.28
N ALA A 63 -4.15 -16.98 -11.36
CA ALA A 63 -3.26 -18.14 -11.42
C ALA A 63 -1.79 -17.70 -11.39
N TYR A 64 -1.45 -16.60 -12.08
CA TYR A 64 -0.13 -15.98 -12.02
C TYR A 64 0.27 -15.64 -10.58
N TRP A 65 -0.62 -14.98 -9.83
CA TRP A 65 -0.32 -14.59 -8.45
C TRP A 65 -0.32 -15.77 -7.48
N GLN A 66 -1.12 -16.80 -7.71
CA GLN A 66 -1.07 -18.04 -6.95
C GLN A 66 0.28 -18.74 -7.13
N ASP A 67 0.79 -18.81 -8.36
CA ASP A 67 2.12 -19.34 -8.64
C ASP A 67 3.22 -18.52 -7.98
N ARG A 68 3.15 -17.18 -8.09
CA ARG A 68 4.12 -16.26 -7.47
C ARG A 68 4.15 -16.34 -5.95
N LEU A 69 3.00 -16.56 -5.31
CA LEU A 69 2.91 -16.73 -3.86
C LEU A 69 3.15 -18.17 -3.39
N LYS A 70 3.54 -19.11 -4.26
CA LYS A 70 3.95 -20.45 -3.83
C LYS A 70 5.05 -20.36 -2.78
N GLY A 71 4.80 -20.92 -1.59
CA GLY A 71 5.71 -20.88 -0.45
C GLY A 71 5.60 -19.62 0.43
N ALA A 72 4.80 -18.63 0.04
CA ALA A 72 4.27 -17.65 0.96
C ALA A 72 3.19 -18.34 1.83
N ARG A 73 3.04 -17.92 3.09
CA ARG A 73 2.00 -18.44 4.00
C ARG A 73 0.69 -17.64 3.89
N VAL A 74 0.42 -17.13 2.69
CA VAL A 74 -0.75 -16.32 2.35
C VAL A 74 -1.19 -16.68 0.94
N PHE A 75 -2.47 -16.49 0.64
CA PHE A 75 -3.09 -16.89 -0.62
C PHE A 75 -3.72 -15.67 -1.28
N PRO A 76 -3.56 -15.44 -2.59
CA PRO A 76 -4.30 -14.36 -3.27
C PRO A 76 -5.80 -14.50 -3.01
N TYR A 77 -6.47 -13.41 -2.64
CA TYR A 77 -7.93 -13.41 -2.54
C TYR A 77 -8.54 -13.58 -3.92
N ASN A 78 -9.49 -14.50 -4.04
CA ASN A 78 -10.18 -14.78 -5.29
C ASN A 78 -11.40 -13.86 -5.42
N GLN A 79 -11.20 -12.69 -6.01
CA GLN A 79 -12.28 -11.78 -6.34
C GLN A 79 -12.82 -12.14 -7.72
N GLN A 80 -13.87 -12.98 -7.75
CA GLN A 80 -14.57 -13.36 -8.98
C GLN A 80 -13.65 -13.93 -10.09
N GLY A 81 -12.69 -14.76 -9.72
CA GLY A 81 -11.71 -15.36 -10.62
C GLY A 81 -10.48 -14.48 -10.90
N LYS A 82 -10.34 -13.33 -10.23
CA LYS A 82 -9.22 -12.39 -10.37
C LYS A 82 -8.50 -12.19 -9.04
N ALA A 83 -7.22 -11.88 -9.14
CA ALA A 83 -6.46 -11.32 -8.02
C ALA A 83 -6.73 -9.81 -7.95
N ALA A 84 -6.86 -9.27 -6.74
CA ALA A 84 -7.02 -7.84 -6.51
C ALA A 84 -5.71 -7.20 -6.06
N ILE A 85 -5.32 -6.11 -6.72
CA ILE A 85 -4.09 -5.37 -6.48
C ILE A 85 -4.45 -3.92 -6.13
N VAL A 86 -3.75 -3.36 -5.16
CA VAL A 86 -3.83 -1.94 -4.82
C VAL A 86 -2.46 -1.32 -5.08
N ILE A 87 -2.43 -0.34 -5.98
CA ILE A 87 -1.26 0.49 -6.24
C ILE A 87 -1.56 1.85 -5.63
N SER A 88 -0.90 2.16 -4.51
CA SER A 88 -1.14 3.39 -3.76
C SER A 88 0.11 4.25 -3.75
N ALA A 89 -0.07 5.56 -3.91
CA ALA A 89 0.97 6.53 -3.68
C ALA A 89 0.49 7.63 -2.72
N THR A 90 1.36 7.96 -1.78
CA THR A 90 1.07 8.94 -0.72
C THR A 90 2.04 10.11 -0.74
N ASP A 91 1.54 11.25 -0.29
CA ASP A 91 2.33 12.42 0.09
C ASP A 91 2.10 12.70 1.57
N LEU A 92 3.19 12.63 2.34
CA LEU A 92 3.14 12.75 3.79
C LEU A 92 4.28 13.62 4.31
N ARG A 93 4.08 14.20 5.49
CA ARG A 93 5.12 14.92 6.23
C ARG A 93 5.48 14.15 7.49
N SER A 94 6.75 13.79 7.61
CA SER A 94 7.30 13.17 8.81
C SER A 94 8.46 14.02 9.33
N LEU A 95 8.39 14.42 10.60
CA LEU A 95 9.39 15.29 11.25
C LEU A 95 9.68 16.57 10.42
N GLY A 96 8.63 17.19 9.90
CA GLY A 96 8.73 18.41 9.08
C GLY A 96 9.23 18.20 7.64
N ARG A 97 9.66 16.99 7.27
CA ARG A 97 10.12 16.67 5.92
C ARG A 97 9.00 16.02 5.10
N ARG A 98 8.79 16.53 3.90
CA ARG A 98 7.89 15.93 2.92
C ARG A 98 8.55 14.68 2.33
N THR A 99 7.80 13.59 2.24
CA THR A 99 8.22 12.36 1.59
C THR A 99 7.03 11.77 0.84
N ASN A 100 7.35 11.08 -0.24
CA ASN A 100 6.37 10.35 -1.02
C ASN A 100 6.66 8.86 -0.92
N GLU A 101 5.59 8.09 -0.87
CA GLU A 101 5.66 6.64 -0.83
C GLU A 101 4.83 6.07 -1.97
N PHE A 102 5.28 4.98 -2.57
CA PHE A 102 4.54 4.23 -3.58
C PHE A 102 4.57 2.77 -3.18
N THR A 103 3.41 2.10 -3.17
CA THR A 103 3.27 0.71 -2.73
C THR A 103 2.44 -0.09 -3.71
N ILE A 104 2.81 -1.36 -3.85
CA ILE A 104 2.04 -2.36 -4.58
C ILE A 104 1.66 -3.43 -3.58
N GLY A 105 0.38 -3.51 -3.23
CA GLY A 105 -0.20 -4.51 -2.36
C GLY A 105 -1.06 -5.50 -3.15
N LEU A 106 -0.90 -6.79 -2.87
CA LEU A 106 -1.82 -7.83 -3.33
C LEU A 106 -2.80 -8.14 -2.19
N VAL A 107 -4.10 -8.15 -2.47
CA VAL A 107 -5.11 -8.57 -1.49
C VAL A 107 -4.99 -10.08 -1.27
N VAL A 108 -4.87 -10.50 -0.01
CA VAL A 108 -4.63 -11.90 0.36
C VAL A 108 -5.50 -12.37 1.51
N CYS A 109 -5.60 -13.69 1.63
CA CYS A 109 -6.21 -14.41 2.74
C CYS A 109 -5.13 -15.21 3.50
N GLU A 110 -5.36 -15.42 4.79
CA GLU A 110 -4.49 -16.30 5.60
C GLU A 110 -4.82 -17.78 5.38
N ARG A 111 -6.06 -18.05 4.94
CA ARG A 111 -6.56 -19.40 4.64
C ARG A 111 -6.82 -19.55 3.14
N PRO A 112 -6.56 -20.74 2.57
CA PRO A 112 -6.96 -21.03 1.19
C PRO A 112 -8.48 -20.89 1.04
N ALA A 113 -8.93 -20.34 -0.08
CA ALA A 113 -10.34 -20.22 -0.44
C ALA A 113 -11.22 -19.55 0.63
N ALA A 114 -10.69 -18.59 1.37
CA ALA A 114 -11.50 -17.77 2.28
C ALA A 114 -12.47 -16.87 1.49
N ASP A 115 -13.68 -16.71 2.02
CA ASP A 115 -14.74 -15.92 1.38
C ASP A 115 -14.51 -14.39 1.49
N SER A 116 -13.66 -13.98 2.44
CA SER A 116 -13.30 -12.59 2.68
C SER A 116 -11.78 -12.38 2.60
N PRO A 117 -11.31 -11.23 2.12
CA PRO A 117 -9.91 -10.87 2.25
C PRO A 117 -9.56 -10.63 3.72
N ASP A 118 -8.33 -10.92 4.14
CA ASP A 118 -7.88 -10.75 5.54
C ASP A 118 -6.78 -9.68 5.68
N ALA A 119 -6.01 -9.46 4.61
CA ALA A 119 -4.74 -8.74 4.68
C ALA A 119 -4.27 -8.27 3.29
N PHE A 120 -3.16 -7.54 3.29
CA PHE A 120 -2.34 -7.33 2.09
C PHE A 120 -1.02 -8.10 2.19
N TYR A 121 -0.50 -8.51 1.04
CA TYR A 121 0.89 -8.88 0.85
C TYR A 121 1.61 -7.74 0.14
N LEU A 122 2.66 -7.19 0.75
CA LEU A 122 3.43 -6.08 0.19
C LEU A 122 4.37 -6.61 -0.90
N VAL A 123 3.94 -6.49 -2.15
CA VAL A 123 4.71 -6.96 -3.30
C VAL A 123 5.99 -6.14 -3.46
N GLN A 124 5.87 -4.81 -3.41
CA GLN A 124 6.99 -3.88 -3.53
C GLN A 124 6.61 -2.52 -2.92
N ALA A 125 7.60 -1.80 -2.39
CA ALA A 125 7.43 -0.41 -1.97
C ALA A 125 8.57 0.48 -2.48
N PHE A 126 8.30 1.79 -2.56
CA PHE A 126 9.27 2.82 -2.89
C PHE A 126 9.11 4.03 -1.99
N ASN A 127 10.20 4.73 -1.73
CA ASN A 127 10.18 6.00 -1.01
C ASN A 127 11.07 7.03 -1.70
N SER A 128 10.63 8.29 -1.74
CA SER A 128 11.41 9.39 -2.31
C SER A 128 12.64 9.76 -1.48
N SER A 129 12.67 9.38 -0.21
CA SER A 129 13.85 9.48 0.66
C SER A 129 14.66 8.19 0.65
N ARG A 130 15.88 8.28 0.12
CA ARG A 130 16.86 7.18 0.14
C ARG A 130 17.19 6.71 1.57
N LEU A 131 17.20 7.63 2.53
CA LEU A 131 17.49 7.32 3.94
C LEU A 131 16.36 6.47 4.53
N PHE A 132 15.10 6.83 4.30
CA PHE A 132 13.97 6.04 4.77
C PHE A 132 13.92 4.68 4.08
N ALA A 133 14.13 4.62 2.76
CA ALA A 133 14.21 3.34 2.04
C ALA A 133 15.32 2.41 2.60
N TRP A 134 16.47 2.98 2.96
CA TRP A 134 17.58 2.24 3.55
C TRP A 134 17.28 1.75 4.98
N ILE A 135 16.71 2.60 5.84
CA ILE A 135 16.28 2.23 7.20
C ILE A 135 15.25 1.11 7.14
N GLU A 136 14.24 1.27 6.27
CA GLU A 136 13.19 0.29 6.06
C GLU A 136 13.73 -1.09 5.67
N ARG A 137 14.61 -1.11 4.67
CA ARG A 137 15.20 -2.35 4.18
C ARG A 137 16.05 -3.07 5.23
N ILE A 138 16.83 -2.33 6.01
CA ILE A 138 17.78 -2.91 6.97
C ILE A 138 17.11 -3.32 8.28
N PHE A 139 16.20 -2.51 8.79
CA PHE A 139 15.62 -2.74 10.12
C PHE A 139 14.28 -3.48 10.07
N PHE A 140 13.51 -3.29 8.99
CA PHE A 140 12.16 -3.86 8.89
C PHE A 140 12.04 -4.95 7.82
N ALA A 141 13.11 -5.24 7.08
CA ALA A 141 13.13 -6.21 5.98
C ALA A 141 12.01 -5.96 4.95
N THR A 142 11.60 -4.69 4.82
CA THR A 142 10.59 -4.25 3.87
C THR A 142 11.26 -4.02 2.51
N PRO A 143 10.57 -4.34 1.39
CA PRO A 143 11.15 -4.28 0.06
C PRO A 143 11.19 -2.83 -0.47
N TYR A 144 11.62 -1.84 0.31
CA TYR A 144 11.66 -0.46 -0.15
C TYR A 144 12.81 -0.24 -1.11
N SER A 145 12.53 0.42 -2.23
CA SER A 145 13.53 0.95 -3.16
C SER A 145 13.42 2.47 -3.27
N PRO A 146 14.53 3.19 -3.54
CA PRO A 146 14.43 4.62 -3.80
C PRO A 146 13.76 4.88 -5.15
N GLY A 147 12.93 5.93 -5.24
CA GLY A 147 12.29 6.34 -6.50
C GLY A 147 11.83 7.79 -6.47
N HIS A 148 11.75 8.43 -7.62
CA HIS A 148 11.11 9.74 -7.77
C HIS A 148 9.61 9.51 -7.90
N ILE A 149 8.85 9.97 -6.90
CA ILE A 149 7.41 9.72 -6.81
C ILE A 149 6.69 11.06 -6.86
N CYS A 150 5.74 11.19 -7.79
CA CYS A 150 4.81 12.31 -7.87
C CYS A 150 3.40 11.81 -7.57
N VAL A 151 2.69 12.54 -6.71
CA VAL A 151 1.28 12.30 -6.35
C VAL A 151 0.55 13.62 -6.50
N ASP A 152 -0.54 13.61 -7.26
CA ASP A 152 -1.49 14.71 -7.34
C ASP A 152 -2.89 14.19 -7.03
N ASP A 153 -3.47 14.62 -5.91
CA ASP A 153 -4.81 14.27 -5.45
C ASP A 153 -5.90 15.18 -6.03
N ARG A 154 -5.53 16.18 -6.83
CA ARG A 154 -6.49 17.05 -7.53
C ARG A 154 -6.94 16.41 -8.82
N MET A 155 -8.12 16.76 -9.30
CA MET A 155 -8.65 16.25 -10.57
C MET A 155 -7.91 16.86 -11.78
N PRO A 156 -7.41 16.05 -12.73
CA PRO A 156 -7.35 14.59 -12.70
C PRO A 156 -6.28 14.03 -11.76
N ALA A 157 -6.65 13.08 -10.90
CA ALA A 157 -5.70 12.48 -9.96
C ALA A 157 -4.60 11.70 -10.71
N GLN A 158 -3.38 11.71 -10.16
CA GLN A 158 -2.21 11.13 -10.82
C GLN A 158 -1.25 10.46 -9.83
N ILE A 159 -0.68 9.34 -10.27
CA ILE A 159 0.48 8.70 -9.66
C ILE A 159 1.57 8.56 -10.71
N GLN A 160 2.79 9.00 -10.39
CA GLN A 160 3.97 8.74 -11.21
C GLN A 160 5.13 8.22 -10.35
N LEU A 161 5.82 7.20 -10.85
CA LEU A 161 7.07 6.70 -10.30
C LEU A 161 8.11 6.65 -11.41
N ALA A 162 9.27 7.24 -11.15
CA ALA A 162 10.43 7.26 -12.02
C ALA A 162 11.72 6.86 -11.29
N ASP A 163 12.70 6.35 -12.03
CA ASP A 163 14.08 6.21 -11.59
C ASP A 163 15.02 7.06 -12.46
N ARG A 164 16.31 6.76 -12.43
CA ARG A 164 17.32 7.46 -13.25
C ARG A 164 17.16 7.22 -14.75
N ALA A 165 16.51 6.13 -15.16
CA ALA A 165 16.25 5.79 -16.56
C ALA A 165 14.92 6.36 -17.06
N GLY A 166 14.13 7.01 -16.20
CA GLY A 166 12.88 7.69 -16.55
C GLY A 166 11.66 7.08 -15.86
N THR A 167 10.47 7.38 -16.39
CA THR A 167 9.20 6.89 -15.86
C THR A 167 9.14 5.37 -15.92
N ILE A 168 8.77 4.74 -14.80
CA ILE A 168 8.57 3.29 -14.67
C ILE A 168 7.08 2.98 -14.62
N PHE A 169 6.32 3.79 -13.89
CA PHE A 169 4.89 3.66 -13.73
C PHE A 169 4.26 5.04 -13.78
N SER A 170 3.19 5.19 -14.55
CA SER A 170 2.36 6.39 -14.56
C SER A 170 0.92 5.99 -14.76
N VAL A 171 0.03 6.51 -13.92
CA VAL A 171 -1.40 6.40 -14.12
C VAL A 171 -2.03 7.77 -13.87
N GLN A 172 -2.94 8.16 -14.75
CA GLN A 172 -3.67 9.42 -14.65
C GLN A 172 -5.16 9.18 -14.94
N MET A 173 -5.98 9.73 -14.06
CA MET A 173 -7.44 9.71 -14.18
C MET A 173 -7.89 10.61 -15.33
N ASN A 174 -9.03 10.30 -15.93
CA ASN A 174 -9.72 11.19 -16.86
C ASN A 174 -10.12 12.53 -16.18
N THR A 175 -10.00 13.65 -16.90
CA THR A 175 -10.33 15.00 -16.42
C THR A 175 -11.82 15.19 -16.14
N THR A 176 -12.70 14.38 -16.74
CA THR A 176 -14.16 14.47 -16.55
C THR A 176 -14.72 13.39 -15.61
N ALA A 177 -13.85 12.63 -14.93
CA ALA A 177 -14.30 11.64 -13.96
C ALA A 177 -15.03 12.31 -12.79
N THR A 178 -16.11 11.69 -12.33
CA THR A 178 -16.89 12.10 -11.16
C THR A 178 -16.90 10.97 -10.14
N PRO A 179 -16.86 11.28 -8.83
CA PRO A 179 -16.87 10.24 -7.82
C PRO A 179 -18.25 9.57 -7.83
N THR A 180 -18.28 8.24 -7.88
CA THR A 180 -19.51 7.47 -7.72
C THR A 180 -19.91 7.37 -6.25
N VAL A 181 -18.92 7.40 -5.35
CA VAL A 181 -19.12 7.31 -3.91
C VAL A 181 -18.14 8.24 -3.22
N SER A 182 -18.63 8.95 -2.21
CA SER A 182 -17.79 9.73 -1.28
C SER A 182 -18.19 9.37 0.14
N ARG A 183 -17.29 8.74 0.90
CA ARG A 183 -17.57 8.27 2.27
C ARG A 183 -16.31 8.28 3.13
N ASP A 184 -16.49 8.30 4.44
CA ASP A 184 -15.38 8.03 5.34
C ASP A 184 -15.08 6.53 5.31
N GLU A 185 -13.84 6.17 5.02
CA GLU A 185 -13.37 4.80 5.06
C GLU A 185 -12.29 4.66 6.13
N LEU A 186 -12.25 3.50 6.78
CA LEU A 186 -11.18 3.09 7.64
C LEU A 186 -10.80 1.66 7.27
N TRP A 187 -9.59 1.51 6.77
CA TRP A 187 -8.96 0.21 6.61
C TRP A 187 -7.99 -0.03 7.76
N GLN A 188 -8.03 -1.22 8.34
CA GLN A 188 -7.01 -1.70 9.28
C GLN A 188 -6.77 -3.18 9.04
N GLY A 189 -5.50 -3.56 8.86
CA GLY A 189 -5.19 -4.96 8.58
C GLY A 189 -3.70 -5.28 8.61
N LYS A 190 -3.41 -6.58 8.48
CA LYS A 190 -2.03 -7.05 8.37
C LYS A 190 -1.49 -6.73 6.97
N ILE A 191 -0.22 -6.36 6.93
CA ILE A 191 0.60 -6.27 5.72
C ILE A 191 1.74 -7.26 5.87
N TYR A 192 1.66 -8.35 5.09
CA TYR A 192 2.66 -9.39 5.03
C TYR A 192 3.84 -8.98 4.16
N LEU A 193 5.06 -9.28 4.61
CA LEU A 193 6.29 -8.91 3.92
C LEU A 193 6.83 -10.04 3.05
N PRO A 194 7.53 -9.77 1.95
CA PRO A 194 8.25 -10.81 1.23
C PRO A 194 9.28 -11.50 2.11
N ARG A 195 9.41 -12.82 1.96
CA ARG A 195 10.44 -13.59 2.66
C ARG A 195 11.76 -13.40 1.93
N LEU A 196 12.79 -12.92 2.63
CA LEU A 196 14.14 -12.80 2.07
C LEU A 196 14.84 -14.16 1.91
N THR A 197 14.38 -15.20 2.63
CA THR A 197 14.98 -16.53 2.62
C THR A 197 13.90 -17.61 2.57
N ALA A 198 14.16 -18.68 1.81
CA ALA A 198 13.25 -19.82 1.66
C ALA A 198 13.14 -20.74 2.90
N ASP A 199 13.80 -20.42 4.02
CA ASP A 199 13.73 -21.24 5.25
C ASP A 199 12.28 -21.34 5.75
N SER A 200 11.65 -22.49 5.48
CA SER A 200 10.24 -22.76 5.74
C SER A 200 9.87 -22.70 7.23
N ARG A 201 10.87 -22.75 8.14
CA ARG A 201 10.63 -22.78 9.59
C ARG A 201 10.28 -21.42 10.19
N LYS A 202 10.77 -20.32 9.62
CA LYS A 202 10.51 -18.97 10.18
C LYS A 202 9.08 -18.52 9.88
N ALA A 203 8.42 -17.92 10.87
CA ALA A 203 7.10 -17.32 10.67
C ALA A 203 7.14 -16.23 9.57
N GLN A 204 6.02 -16.07 8.87
CA GLN A 204 5.82 -15.02 7.88
C GLN A 204 5.75 -13.68 8.61
N LYS A 205 6.69 -12.77 8.32
CA LYS A 205 6.72 -11.44 8.94
C LYS A 205 5.57 -10.57 8.44
N TYR A 206 5.03 -9.75 9.33
CA TYR A 206 4.01 -8.76 8.99
C TYR A 206 4.08 -7.55 9.90
N PHE A 207 3.32 -6.50 9.58
CA PHE A 207 2.96 -5.43 10.51
C PHE A 207 1.47 -5.13 10.34
N VAL A 208 0.87 -4.41 11.29
CA VAL A 208 -0.50 -3.91 11.17
C VAL A 208 -0.45 -2.46 10.72
N ALA A 209 -1.22 -2.13 9.71
CA ALA A 209 -1.39 -0.78 9.20
C ALA A 209 -2.84 -0.33 9.36
N LYS A 210 -3.02 0.98 9.44
CA LYS A 210 -4.30 1.66 9.50
C LYS A 210 -4.26 2.83 8.53
N LEU A 211 -5.28 2.95 7.70
CA LEU A 211 -5.45 4.07 6.78
C LEU A 211 -6.91 4.48 6.82
N GLY A 212 -7.19 5.74 7.11
CA GLY A 212 -8.57 6.21 7.13
C GLY A 212 -8.72 7.69 6.82
N GLY A 213 -9.92 8.06 6.41
CA GLY A 213 -10.29 9.43 6.03
C GLY A 213 -11.38 9.46 4.98
N ARG A 214 -11.84 10.66 4.65
CA ARG A 214 -12.79 10.89 3.56
C ARG A 214 -12.19 10.38 2.26
N THR A 215 -12.89 9.47 1.60
CA THR A 215 -12.47 8.79 0.38
C THR A 215 -13.47 9.06 -0.73
N ASP A 216 -12.97 9.62 -1.82
CA ASP A 216 -13.70 9.75 -3.07
C ASP A 216 -13.32 8.59 -3.99
N ILE A 217 -14.31 7.83 -4.46
CA ILE A 217 -14.13 6.64 -5.29
C ILE A 217 -14.62 6.95 -6.70
N TYR A 218 -13.76 6.75 -7.70
CA TYR A 218 -14.08 7.00 -9.10
C TYR A 218 -13.92 5.71 -9.90
N PRO A 219 -14.85 5.37 -10.81
CA PRO A 219 -14.68 4.21 -11.67
C PRO A 219 -13.49 4.44 -12.60
N TYR A 220 -12.67 3.40 -12.80
CA TYR A 220 -11.59 3.45 -13.80
C TYR A 220 -12.20 3.32 -15.20
N SER A 221 -11.79 4.20 -16.11
CA SER A 221 -12.21 4.15 -17.52
C SER A 221 -11.05 3.70 -18.40
N PRO A 222 -11.04 2.45 -18.90
CA PRO A 222 -9.96 1.97 -19.78
C PRO A 222 -9.79 2.78 -21.07
N LYS A 223 -10.81 3.54 -21.47
CA LYS A 223 -10.80 4.37 -22.68
C LYS A 223 -10.24 5.77 -22.43
N ASN A 224 -10.43 6.32 -21.23
CA ASN A 224 -10.17 7.73 -20.94
C ASN A 224 -9.06 7.93 -19.91
N ASP A 225 -8.84 6.95 -19.03
CA ASP A 225 -7.73 6.94 -18.10
C ASP A 225 -6.48 6.44 -18.83
N THR A 226 -5.31 6.89 -18.37
CA THR A 226 -4.03 6.41 -18.90
C THR A 226 -3.33 5.55 -17.86
N LEU A 227 -2.78 4.42 -18.30
CA LEU A 227 -1.92 3.57 -17.50
C LEU A 227 -0.71 3.17 -18.35
N GLN A 228 0.48 3.50 -17.86
CA GLN A 228 1.75 3.15 -18.46
C GLN A 228 2.61 2.42 -17.45
N ILE A 229 3.09 1.24 -17.83
CA ILE A 229 3.98 0.41 -17.03
C ILE A 229 5.16 0.02 -17.91
N SER A 230 6.37 0.30 -17.45
CA SER A 230 7.61 -0.06 -18.12
C SER A 230 8.37 -1.08 -17.28
N ALA A 231 8.74 -2.20 -17.90
CA ALA A 231 9.66 -3.14 -17.27
C ALA A 231 11.03 -2.48 -17.04
N ARG A 232 11.66 -2.83 -15.91
CA ARG A 232 12.98 -2.31 -15.52
C ARG A 232 13.84 -3.41 -14.94
N ASN A 233 15.08 -3.49 -15.43
CA ASN A 233 16.09 -4.38 -14.86
C ASN A 233 16.34 -3.98 -13.40
N GLY A 234 16.29 -4.95 -12.49
CA GLY A 234 16.43 -4.73 -11.04
C GLY A 234 15.13 -4.35 -10.31
N GLN A 235 14.01 -4.18 -11.03
CA GLN A 235 12.68 -3.98 -10.43
C GLN A 235 11.65 -4.92 -11.08
N PRO A 236 11.75 -6.23 -10.81
CA PRO A 236 10.95 -7.24 -11.51
C PRO A 236 9.45 -7.10 -11.27
N VAL A 237 9.02 -6.37 -10.23
CA VAL A 237 7.60 -6.15 -9.94
C VAL A 237 6.82 -5.55 -11.11
N PHE A 238 7.42 -4.64 -11.89
CA PHE A 238 6.72 -4.03 -13.02
C PHE A 238 6.54 -5.00 -14.19
N GLN A 239 7.49 -5.91 -14.37
CA GLN A 239 7.33 -7.04 -15.28
C GLN A 239 6.22 -7.97 -14.79
N TRP A 240 6.12 -8.21 -13.48
CA TRP A 240 5.05 -9.04 -12.91
C TRP A 240 3.66 -8.42 -13.12
N LEU A 241 3.52 -7.10 -12.96
CA LEU A 241 2.26 -6.40 -13.24
C LEU A 241 1.85 -6.58 -14.71
N LEU A 242 2.78 -6.43 -15.66
CA LEU A 242 2.54 -6.64 -17.09
C LEU A 242 2.14 -8.09 -17.41
N GLU A 243 2.90 -9.06 -16.92
CA GLU A 243 2.63 -10.49 -17.15
C GLU A 243 1.31 -10.96 -16.53
N SER A 244 0.94 -10.37 -15.39
CA SER A 244 -0.34 -10.64 -14.73
C SER A 244 -1.54 -9.97 -15.40
N LYS A 245 -1.32 -9.25 -16.52
CA LYS A 245 -2.38 -8.54 -17.28
C LYS A 245 -3.19 -7.59 -16.40
N LEU A 246 -2.49 -6.75 -15.64
CA LEU A 246 -3.12 -5.77 -14.75
C LEU A 246 -4.14 -4.88 -15.49
N VAL A 247 -5.34 -4.73 -14.95
CA VAL A 247 -6.39 -3.83 -15.44
C VAL A 247 -6.95 -2.99 -14.29
N GLY A 248 -6.97 -1.66 -14.45
CA GLY A 248 -7.57 -0.76 -13.46
C GLY A 248 -9.08 -0.99 -13.28
N LYS A 249 -9.58 -0.78 -12.07
CA LYS A 249 -11.00 -0.94 -11.71
C LYS A 249 -11.61 0.32 -11.13
N GLU A 250 -10.93 0.93 -10.19
CA GLU A 250 -11.36 2.17 -9.57
C GLU A 250 -10.18 2.93 -9.01
N TRP A 251 -10.38 4.22 -8.89
CA TRP A 251 -9.53 5.14 -8.15
C TRP A 251 -10.10 5.35 -6.77
N ARG A 252 -9.22 5.49 -5.79
CA ARG A 252 -9.55 5.99 -4.46
C ARG A 252 -8.66 7.17 -4.14
N VAL A 253 -9.27 8.31 -3.85
CA VAL A 253 -8.56 9.56 -3.57
C VAL A 253 -8.88 10.00 -2.15
N ARG A 254 -7.84 10.29 -1.37
CA ARG A 254 -7.97 10.82 0.00
C ARG A 254 -7.06 12.03 0.13
N SER A 255 -7.65 13.22 0.20
CA SER A 255 -6.86 14.47 0.32
C SER A 255 -6.40 14.76 1.76
N ASN A 256 -7.00 14.09 2.75
CA ASN A 256 -6.71 14.28 4.17
C ASN A 256 -6.95 12.99 4.97
N ALA A 257 -6.05 12.02 4.79
CA ALA A 257 -6.06 10.75 5.49
C ALA A 257 -5.16 10.75 6.73
N VAL A 258 -5.39 9.77 7.59
CA VAL A 258 -4.53 9.35 8.69
C VAL A 258 -3.92 8.00 8.33
N HIS A 259 -2.60 7.89 8.39
CA HIS A 259 -1.88 6.63 8.17
C HIS A 259 -1.12 6.24 9.44
N ALA A 260 -1.25 4.99 9.89
CA ALA A 260 -0.55 4.49 11.05
C ALA A 260 0.02 3.09 10.82
N ARG A 261 1.12 2.80 11.51
CA ARG A 261 1.84 1.52 11.43
C ARG A 261 2.26 1.03 12.81
N SER A 262 2.07 -0.27 13.05
CA SER A 262 2.63 -0.96 14.21
C SER A 262 4.09 -1.35 13.99
N LYS A 263 4.74 -1.89 15.03
CA LYS A 263 5.99 -2.64 14.83
C LYS A 263 5.74 -3.87 13.94
N SER A 264 6.82 -4.44 13.42
CA SER A 264 6.77 -5.75 12.76
C SER A 264 6.69 -6.89 13.78
N TYR A 265 5.99 -7.96 13.42
CA TYR A 265 5.82 -9.22 14.15
C TYR A 265 6.42 -10.39 13.35
#